data_AF-A0A7X5DCK1-F1
#
_entry.id   AF-A0A7X5DCK1-F1
#
_cell.length_a   1.000
_cell.length_b   1.000
_cell.length_c   1.000
_cell.angle_alpha   90.00
_cell.angle_beta   90.00
_cell.angle_gamma   90.00
#
_symmetry.space_group_name_H-M   'P 1'
#
loop_
_entity.id
_entity.type
_entity.pdbx_description
1 polymer ?
#
loop_
_entity_poly.entity_id
_entity_poly.type
_entity_poly.pdbx_seq_one_letter_code
_entity_poly.pdbx_strand_id
1 'polypeptide(L)'
;MELIIKTDLQTFPAVIEYNHEDLKMELSEQLKKYQNIVVTEDGMKEFKADKANLNRLKTALEDKRKEIKKQCLQPYENFEKNIKELVALIDEPIQLIDRQLKEIDGKKKEQKISDMKKIYHENIGRFEELVPFEKIYNVKWLNSTYKLEAIALEIHKIQSDLESGLQIIDGLATDFKQEIKDKFFETLDISKALAENARLKELREKQKAIEIQKEKQVRQFLTEKTEQKQNQEIKAEQTETEQKQQKTGQNVIQKQKQEINGLQRLDLSVWVTPHQMWLLREFLSQNNITFKPVRKVE
;
A
#
# COMPACT_ATOMS: atom_id res chain seq x y z
N MET A 1 -7.79 -8.58 55.03
CA MET A 1 -6.70 -9.26 55.78
C MET A 1 -5.51 -8.33 55.76
N GLU A 2 -4.88 -8.09 56.90
CA GLU A 2 -3.70 -7.22 57.01
C GLU A 2 -2.51 -8.06 57.46
N LEU A 3 -1.34 -7.82 56.87
CA LEU A 3 -0.10 -8.47 57.27
C LEU A 3 0.39 -7.86 58.58
N ILE A 4 0.33 -8.63 59.67
CA ILE A 4 0.81 -8.21 60.99
C ILE A 4 2.14 -8.90 61.27
N ILE A 5 3.21 -8.12 61.40
CA ILE A 5 4.53 -8.62 61.81
C ILE A 5 4.52 -8.79 63.33
N LYS A 6 4.63 -10.04 63.80
CA LYS A 6 4.63 -10.37 65.23
C LYS A 6 6.03 -10.33 65.86
N THR A 7 7.07 -10.33 65.05
CA THR A 7 8.46 -10.33 65.50
C THR A 7 8.97 -8.90 65.66
N ASP A 8 9.61 -8.61 66.79
CA ASP A 8 10.31 -7.34 66.98
C ASP A 8 11.55 -7.28 66.10
N LEU A 9 11.52 -6.45 65.06
CA LEU A 9 12.63 -6.29 64.12
C LEU A 9 13.86 -5.62 64.75
N GLN A 10 13.76 -5.05 65.96
CA GLN A 10 14.90 -4.53 66.72
C GLN A 10 15.81 -5.64 67.28
N THR A 11 15.34 -6.88 67.32
CA THR A 11 16.17 -8.05 67.67
C THR A 11 17.14 -8.45 66.56
N PHE A 12 16.95 -7.92 65.34
CA PHE A 12 17.97 -8.01 64.31
C PHE A 12 19.09 -7.01 64.64
N PRO A 13 20.37 -7.42 64.67
CA PRO A 13 21.44 -6.52 65.05
C PRO A 13 21.53 -5.34 64.09
N ALA A 14 21.30 -4.12 64.59
CA ALA A 14 21.50 -2.88 63.83
C ALA A 14 22.98 -2.64 63.51
N VAL A 15 23.89 -3.17 64.35
CA VAL A 15 25.34 -3.14 64.19
C VAL A 15 25.89 -4.53 64.55
N ILE A 16 26.81 -5.04 63.74
CA ILE A 16 27.55 -6.28 64.04
C ILE A 16 28.84 -5.88 64.75
N GLU A 17 28.87 -6.02 66.07
CA GLU A 17 30.06 -5.78 66.88
C GLU A 17 31.02 -6.96 66.77
N TYR A 18 32.29 -6.69 66.49
CA TYR A 18 33.36 -7.68 66.44
C TYR A 18 34.68 -7.04 66.85
N ASN A 19 35.70 -7.85 67.10
CA ASN A 19 37.04 -7.45 67.53
C ASN A 19 37.86 -6.76 66.41
N HIS A 20 37.28 -5.76 65.77
CA HIS A 20 37.87 -5.04 64.63
C HIS A 20 39.23 -4.41 64.99
N GLU A 21 39.33 -3.72 66.13
CA GLU A 21 40.56 -3.03 66.52
C GLU A 21 41.68 -4.01 66.86
N ASP A 22 41.38 -5.11 67.55
CA ASP A 22 42.38 -6.15 67.86
C ASP A 22 42.87 -6.85 66.59
N LEU A 23 41.95 -7.25 65.70
CA LEU A 23 42.31 -7.86 64.41
C LEU A 23 43.11 -6.90 63.54
N LYS A 24 42.76 -5.62 63.52
CA LYS A 24 43.47 -4.58 62.75
C LYS A 24 44.87 -4.35 63.31
N MET A 25 45.05 -4.34 64.62
CA MET A 25 46.35 -4.18 65.26
C MET A 25 47.26 -5.37 64.97
N GLU A 26 46.77 -6.60 65.19
CA GLU A 26 47.53 -7.83 64.92
C GLU A 26 47.90 -7.96 63.43
N LEU A 27 46.96 -7.70 62.52
CA LEU A 27 47.22 -7.66 61.08
C LEU A 27 48.26 -6.58 60.72
N SER A 28 48.16 -5.39 61.30
CA SER A 28 49.09 -4.30 61.01
C SER A 28 50.51 -4.63 61.48
N GLU A 29 50.66 -5.26 62.63
CA GLU A 29 51.97 -5.71 63.14
C GLU A 29 52.56 -6.85 62.31
N GLN A 30 51.75 -7.85 61.94
CA GLN A 30 52.19 -8.93 61.06
C GLN A 30 52.56 -8.41 59.66
N LEU A 31 51.86 -7.38 59.16
CA LEU A 31 52.09 -6.81 57.84
C LEU A 31 53.31 -5.87 57.77
N LYS A 32 53.75 -5.27 58.88
CA LYS A 32 54.98 -4.43 58.94
C LYS A 32 56.22 -5.16 58.43
N LYS A 33 56.30 -6.47 58.67
CA LYS A 33 57.42 -7.31 58.19
C LYS A 33 57.54 -7.30 56.67
N TYR A 34 56.44 -7.13 55.93
CA TYR A 34 56.40 -7.17 54.46
C TYR A 34 56.53 -5.80 53.78
N GLN A 35 56.63 -4.68 54.53
CA GLN A 35 56.64 -3.33 53.94
C GLN A 35 57.94 -2.97 53.20
N ASN A 36 59.09 -3.56 53.57
CA ASN A 36 60.41 -3.24 53.01
C ASN A 36 61.17 -4.48 52.49
N ILE A 37 60.46 -5.51 52.02
CA ILE A 37 61.08 -6.76 51.57
C ILE A 37 61.49 -6.69 50.10
N VAL A 38 62.75 -7.05 49.81
CA VAL A 38 63.26 -7.36 48.46
C VAL A 38 63.35 -8.88 48.34
N VAL A 39 62.58 -9.48 47.43
CA VAL A 39 62.55 -10.94 47.24
C VAL A 39 63.83 -11.40 46.54
N THR A 40 64.68 -12.14 47.25
CA THR A 40 65.91 -12.76 46.72
C THR A 40 65.69 -14.22 46.34
N GLU A 41 66.52 -14.80 45.46
CA GLU A 41 66.35 -16.18 44.95
C GLU A 41 66.39 -17.25 46.06
N ASP A 42 67.24 -17.05 47.08
CA ASP A 42 67.37 -17.98 48.21
C ASP A 42 66.14 -17.97 49.15
N GLY A 43 65.41 -16.85 49.25
CA GLY A 43 64.23 -16.69 50.10
C GLY A 43 62.90 -17.00 49.42
N MET A 44 62.91 -17.37 48.13
CA MET A 44 61.69 -17.51 47.32
C MET A 44 60.68 -18.51 47.87
N LYS A 45 61.13 -19.58 48.53
CA LYS A 45 60.25 -20.60 49.12
C LYS A 45 59.45 -20.04 50.31
N GLU A 46 60.11 -19.28 51.18
CA GLU A 46 59.48 -18.68 52.37
C GLU A 46 58.48 -17.60 51.98
N PHE A 47 58.85 -16.70 51.05
CA PHE A 47 57.91 -15.68 50.56
C PHE A 47 56.68 -16.25 49.83
N LYS A 48 56.83 -17.38 49.13
CA LYS A 48 55.68 -18.10 48.56
C LYS A 48 54.77 -18.69 49.64
N ALA A 49 55.34 -19.21 50.73
CA ALA A 49 54.58 -19.72 51.86
C ALA A 49 53.84 -18.58 52.59
N ASP A 50 54.49 -17.45 52.83
CA ASP A 50 53.89 -16.27 53.46
C ASP A 50 52.76 -15.68 52.62
N LYS A 51 52.96 -15.54 51.30
CA LYS A 51 51.90 -15.15 50.37
C LYS A 51 50.70 -16.09 50.44
N ALA A 52 50.94 -17.41 50.52
CA ALA A 52 49.86 -18.38 50.65
C ALA A 52 49.13 -18.23 51.99
N ASN A 53 49.84 -17.95 53.09
CA ASN A 53 49.25 -17.74 54.41
C ASN A 53 48.41 -16.46 54.46
N LEU A 54 48.91 -15.34 53.91
CA LEU A 54 48.14 -14.09 53.81
C LEU A 54 46.89 -14.26 52.95
N ASN A 55 46.97 -15.00 51.84
CA ASN A 55 45.81 -15.31 51.02
C ASN A 55 44.80 -16.20 51.76
N ARG A 56 45.24 -17.20 52.55
CA ARG A 56 44.34 -18.01 53.39
C ARG A 56 43.63 -17.17 54.44
N LEU A 57 44.35 -16.27 55.12
CA LEU A 57 43.78 -15.37 56.12
C LEU A 57 42.76 -14.41 55.50
N LYS A 58 43.08 -13.83 54.34
CA LYS A 58 42.15 -13.00 53.56
C LYS A 58 40.88 -13.78 53.20
N THR A 59 41.04 -15.00 52.68
CA THR A 59 39.90 -15.86 52.32
C THR A 59 39.05 -16.20 53.54
N ALA A 60 39.66 -16.52 54.69
CA ALA A 60 38.92 -16.84 55.91
C ALA A 60 38.06 -15.65 56.42
N LEU A 61 38.60 -14.43 56.39
CA LEU A 61 37.84 -13.22 56.75
C LEU A 61 36.68 -12.97 55.79
N GLU A 62 36.94 -13.09 54.48
CA GLU A 62 35.91 -12.93 53.45
C GLU A 62 34.81 -14.00 53.55
N ASP A 63 35.17 -15.24 53.86
CA ASP A 63 34.22 -16.34 54.03
C ASP A 63 33.39 -16.18 55.29
N LYS A 64 33.98 -15.72 56.41
CA LYS A 64 33.22 -15.36 57.61
C LYS A 64 32.27 -14.19 57.38
N ARG A 65 32.68 -13.17 56.61
CA ARG A 65 31.78 -12.08 56.20
C ARG A 65 30.58 -12.62 55.41
N LYS A 66 30.83 -13.51 54.44
CA LYS A 66 29.76 -14.12 53.62
C LYS A 66 28.84 -15.00 54.46
N GLU A 67 29.39 -15.78 55.40
CA GLU A 67 28.64 -16.63 56.31
C GLU A 67 27.70 -15.81 57.19
N ILE A 68 28.21 -14.76 57.84
CA ILE A 68 27.40 -13.85 58.66
C ILE A 68 26.32 -13.16 57.82
N LYS A 69 26.67 -12.66 56.63
CA LYS A 69 25.67 -12.09 55.70
C LYS A 69 24.55 -13.07 55.39
N LYS A 70 24.88 -14.34 55.15
CA LYS A 70 23.88 -15.39 54.86
C LYS A 70 22.99 -15.64 56.08
N GLN A 71 23.57 -15.75 57.28
CA GLN A 71 22.79 -15.96 58.52
C GLN A 71 21.85 -14.77 58.81
N CYS A 72 22.32 -13.54 58.59
CA CYS A 72 21.53 -12.32 58.72
C CYS A 72 20.41 -12.23 57.67
N LEU A 73 20.66 -12.61 56.41
CA LEU A 73 19.64 -12.56 55.36
C LEU A 73 18.67 -13.75 55.39
N GLN A 74 19.05 -14.89 55.96
CA GLN A 74 18.22 -16.10 55.98
C GLN A 74 16.81 -15.89 56.59
N PRO A 75 16.62 -15.17 57.72
CA PRO A 75 15.29 -14.84 58.22
C PRO A 75 14.46 -14.02 57.22
N TYR A 76 15.10 -13.07 56.54
CA TYR A 76 14.45 -12.26 55.51
C TYR A 76 14.08 -13.10 54.28
N GLU A 77 15.00 -13.92 53.76
CA GLU A 77 14.76 -14.80 52.61
C GLU A 77 13.62 -15.80 52.90
N ASN A 78 13.57 -16.34 54.13
CA ASN A 78 12.46 -17.20 54.56
C ASN A 78 11.13 -16.44 54.63
N PHE A 79 11.12 -15.23 55.18
CA PHE A 79 9.94 -14.37 55.18
C PHE A 79 9.48 -14.04 53.76
N GLU A 80 10.39 -13.62 52.89
CA GLU A 80 10.12 -13.31 51.49
C GLU A 80 9.53 -14.52 50.77
N LYS A 81 10.10 -15.72 50.98
CA LYS A 81 9.57 -16.97 50.41
C LYS A 81 8.16 -17.26 50.90
N ASN A 82 7.90 -17.12 52.21
CA ASN A 82 6.57 -17.36 52.78
C ASN A 82 5.54 -16.35 52.25
N ILE A 83 5.91 -15.07 52.12
CA ILE A 83 5.02 -14.06 51.53
C ILE A 83 4.77 -14.37 50.05
N LYS A 84 5.78 -14.76 49.27
CA LYS A 84 5.60 -15.16 47.87
C LYS A 84 4.68 -16.37 47.72
N GLU A 85 4.76 -17.34 48.63
CA GLU A 85 3.84 -18.48 48.67
C GLU A 85 2.40 -18.01 48.94
N LEU A 86 2.18 -17.12 49.91
CA LEU A 86 0.86 -16.55 50.18
C LEU A 86 0.32 -15.73 49.00
N VAL A 87 1.17 -14.97 48.31
CA VAL A 87 0.81 -14.24 47.09
C VAL A 87 0.43 -15.22 45.98
N ALA A 88 1.19 -16.29 45.78
CA ALA A 88 0.89 -17.30 44.77
C ALA A 88 -0.48 -17.99 45.00
N LEU A 89 -0.85 -18.24 46.27
CA LEU A 89 -2.17 -18.76 46.63
C LEU A 89 -3.33 -17.81 46.27
N ILE A 90 -3.07 -16.50 46.18
CA ILE A 90 -4.04 -15.48 45.78
C ILE A 90 -4.04 -15.29 44.25
N ASP A 91 -2.87 -15.33 43.63
CA ASP A 91 -2.72 -15.16 42.19
C ASP A 91 -3.40 -16.29 41.40
N GLU A 92 -3.36 -17.53 41.90
CA GLU A 92 -4.01 -18.67 41.25
C GLU A 92 -5.52 -18.46 41.03
N PRO A 93 -6.35 -18.16 42.06
CA PRO A 93 -7.76 -17.88 41.87
C PRO A 93 -8.01 -16.60 41.07
N ILE A 94 -7.17 -15.56 41.17
CA ILE A 94 -7.29 -14.35 40.32
C ILE A 94 -7.17 -14.73 38.85
N GLN A 95 -6.14 -15.49 38.48
CA GLN A 95 -5.93 -15.92 37.10
C GLN A 95 -7.04 -16.85 36.60
N LEU A 96 -7.63 -17.67 37.48
CA LEU A 96 -8.77 -18.50 37.15
C LEU A 96 -10.01 -17.64 36.86
N ILE A 97 -10.31 -16.67 37.74
CA ILE A 97 -11.43 -15.74 37.57
C ILE A 97 -11.25 -14.93 36.28
N ASP A 98 -10.06 -14.39 36.03
CA ASP A 98 -9.78 -13.64 34.80
C ASP A 98 -9.98 -14.48 33.54
N ARG A 99 -9.56 -15.74 33.56
CA ARG A 99 -9.80 -16.68 32.44
C ARG A 99 -11.29 -16.92 32.24
N GLN A 100 -12.03 -17.18 33.31
CA GLN A 100 -13.48 -17.40 33.25
C GLN A 100 -14.24 -16.16 32.78
N LEU A 101 -13.86 -14.96 33.24
CA LEU A 101 -14.44 -13.71 32.78
C LEU A 101 -14.20 -13.48 31.28
N LYS A 102 -12.97 -13.71 30.81
CA LYS A 102 -12.65 -13.63 29.38
C LYS A 102 -13.43 -14.65 28.54
N GLU A 103 -13.61 -15.86 29.04
CA GLU A 103 -14.41 -16.89 28.35
C GLU A 103 -15.90 -16.50 28.29
N ILE A 104 -16.47 -15.99 29.38
CA ILE A 104 -17.85 -15.51 29.42
C ILE A 104 -18.04 -14.32 28.48
N ASP A 105 -17.14 -13.34 28.50
CA ASP A 105 -17.21 -12.18 27.60
C ASP A 105 -17.00 -12.58 26.13
N GLY A 106 -16.12 -13.56 25.87
CA GLY A 106 -15.95 -14.17 24.56
C GLY A 106 -17.25 -14.82 24.08
N LYS A 107 -17.84 -15.70 24.89
CA LYS A 107 -19.13 -16.36 24.59
C LYS A 107 -20.25 -15.34 24.38
N LYS A 108 -20.32 -14.27 25.18
CA LYS A 108 -21.31 -13.19 24.99
C LYS A 108 -21.11 -12.47 23.66
N LYS A 109 -19.88 -12.19 23.26
CA LYS A 109 -19.57 -11.58 21.95
C LYS A 109 -19.94 -12.52 20.80
N GLU A 110 -19.58 -13.79 20.90
CA GLU A 110 -19.92 -14.81 19.90
C GLU A 110 -21.43 -14.99 19.77
N GLN A 111 -22.15 -15.09 20.90
CA GLN A 111 -23.60 -15.16 20.92
C GLN A 111 -24.21 -13.91 20.28
N LYS A 112 -23.71 -12.72 20.63
CA LYS A 112 -24.16 -11.47 20.01
C LYS A 112 -23.92 -11.45 18.51
N ILE A 113 -22.78 -11.95 18.02
CA ILE A 113 -22.51 -12.10 16.58
C ILE A 113 -23.49 -13.08 15.95
N SER A 114 -23.77 -14.21 16.59
CA SER A 114 -24.77 -15.16 16.11
C SER A 114 -26.15 -14.51 16.03
N ASP A 115 -26.55 -13.72 17.02
CA ASP A 115 -27.84 -13.04 17.04
C ASP A 115 -27.88 -11.93 15.96
N MET A 116 -26.79 -11.19 15.77
CA MET A 116 -26.66 -10.23 14.67
C MET A 116 -26.79 -10.91 13.30
N LYS A 117 -26.18 -12.08 13.11
CA LYS A 117 -26.31 -12.85 11.87
C LYS A 117 -27.75 -13.31 11.65
N LYS A 118 -28.44 -13.79 12.68
CA LYS A 118 -29.87 -14.15 12.59
C LYS A 118 -30.72 -12.96 12.19
N ILE A 119 -30.57 -11.83 12.88
CA ILE A 119 -31.27 -10.58 12.56
C ILE A 119 -30.97 -10.17 11.11
N TYR A 120 -29.72 -10.29 10.67
CA TYR A 120 -29.35 -10.01 9.29
C TYR A 120 -30.11 -10.90 8.30
N HIS A 121 -30.11 -12.23 8.47
CA HIS A 121 -30.82 -13.16 7.59
C HIS A 121 -32.33 -12.89 7.56
N GLU A 122 -32.93 -12.53 8.71
CA GLU A 122 -34.35 -12.22 8.81
C GLU A 122 -34.73 -10.89 8.13
N ASN A 123 -33.82 -9.92 8.06
CA ASN A 123 -34.13 -8.54 7.62
C ASN A 123 -33.59 -8.19 6.23
N ILE A 124 -32.47 -8.78 5.79
CA ILE A 124 -31.81 -8.42 4.52
C ILE A 124 -32.61 -8.91 3.29
N GLY A 125 -33.37 -10.01 3.46
CA GLY A 125 -34.22 -10.59 2.42
C GLY A 125 -33.43 -11.01 1.18
N ARG A 126 -33.92 -10.66 -0.01
CA ARG A 126 -33.34 -11.08 -1.32
C ARG A 126 -31.90 -10.62 -1.59
N PHE A 127 -31.37 -9.70 -0.78
CA PHE A 127 -30.02 -9.17 -0.95
C PHE A 127 -28.95 -10.00 -0.25
N GLU A 128 -29.33 -11.07 0.46
CA GLU A 128 -28.42 -11.94 1.21
C GLU A 128 -27.26 -12.47 0.36
N GLU A 129 -27.54 -12.94 -0.86
CA GLU A 129 -26.53 -13.48 -1.78
C GLU A 129 -25.57 -12.41 -2.31
N LEU A 130 -26.02 -11.15 -2.38
CA LEU A 130 -25.28 -10.05 -3.00
C LEU A 130 -24.52 -9.19 -1.98
N VAL A 131 -25.02 -9.11 -0.74
CA VAL A 131 -24.50 -8.22 0.30
C VAL A 131 -24.25 -9.03 1.56
N PRO A 132 -23.09 -9.71 1.69
CA PRO A 132 -22.80 -10.54 2.86
C PRO A 132 -22.72 -9.69 4.14
N PHE A 133 -23.03 -10.31 5.28
CA PHE A 133 -23.02 -9.67 6.60
C PHE A 133 -21.74 -8.88 6.87
N GLU A 134 -20.58 -9.42 6.48
CA GLU A 134 -19.27 -8.84 6.69
C GLU A 134 -19.11 -7.45 6.02
N LYS A 135 -19.86 -7.15 4.95
CA LYS A 135 -19.82 -5.84 4.30
C LYS A 135 -20.55 -4.76 5.09
N ILE A 136 -21.61 -5.12 5.80
CA ILE A 136 -22.44 -4.17 6.56
C ILE A 136 -22.10 -4.15 8.04
N TYR A 137 -21.30 -5.12 8.49
CA TYR A 137 -20.96 -5.30 9.88
C TYR A 137 -20.26 -4.07 10.47
N ASN A 138 -20.75 -3.62 11.62
CA ASN A 138 -20.18 -2.51 12.36
C ASN A 138 -19.65 -2.97 13.73
N VAL A 139 -18.38 -2.71 14.00
CA VAL A 139 -17.72 -3.04 15.29
C VAL A 139 -18.45 -2.43 16.48
N LYS A 140 -19.11 -1.27 16.32
CA LYS A 140 -19.89 -0.61 17.38
C LYS A 140 -21.05 -1.47 17.87
N TRP A 141 -21.58 -2.37 17.04
CA TRP A 141 -22.65 -3.29 17.42
C TRP A 141 -22.20 -4.31 18.48
N LEU A 142 -20.90 -4.59 18.61
CA LEU A 142 -20.39 -5.45 19.69
C LEU A 142 -20.41 -4.79 21.07
N ASN A 143 -20.55 -3.47 21.15
CA ASN A 143 -20.60 -2.78 22.43
C ASN A 143 -21.76 -3.29 23.27
N SER A 144 -21.52 -3.60 24.55
CA SER A 144 -22.54 -4.16 25.45
C SER A 144 -23.79 -3.28 25.59
N THR A 145 -23.64 -1.97 25.44
CA THR A 145 -24.73 -0.99 25.48
C THR A 145 -25.55 -0.91 24.19
N TYR A 146 -25.04 -1.45 23.09
CA TYR A 146 -25.72 -1.41 21.80
C TYR A 146 -26.76 -2.53 21.72
N LYS A 147 -28.03 -2.15 21.64
CA LYS A 147 -29.16 -3.08 21.70
C LYS A 147 -29.39 -3.80 20.37
N LEU A 148 -29.86 -5.04 20.42
CA LEU A 148 -30.14 -5.85 19.23
C LEU A 148 -31.22 -5.23 18.34
N GLU A 149 -32.22 -4.57 18.95
CA GLU A 149 -33.30 -3.89 18.23
C GLU A 149 -32.79 -2.71 17.40
N ALA A 150 -31.79 -1.97 17.90
CA ALA A 150 -31.16 -0.90 17.16
C ALA A 150 -30.39 -1.43 15.94
N ILE A 151 -29.73 -2.59 16.09
CA ILE A 151 -29.04 -3.26 14.99
C ILE A 151 -30.04 -3.72 13.92
N ALA A 152 -31.17 -4.30 14.33
CA ALA A 152 -32.23 -4.69 13.41
C ALA A 152 -32.75 -3.50 12.60
N LEU A 153 -32.98 -2.35 13.24
CA LEU A 153 -33.41 -1.12 12.56
C LEU A 153 -32.36 -0.62 11.56
N GLU A 154 -31.07 -0.67 11.90
CA GLU A 154 -29.99 -0.30 10.97
C GLU A 154 -29.91 -1.25 9.77
N ILE A 155 -30.01 -2.56 9.99
CA ILE A 155 -30.00 -3.55 8.90
C ILE A 155 -31.22 -3.34 7.99
N HIS A 156 -32.40 -3.12 8.57
CA HIS A 156 -33.61 -2.82 7.80
C HIS A 156 -33.47 -1.52 7.01
N LYS A 157 -32.84 -0.50 7.59
CA LYS A 157 -32.52 0.74 6.85
C LYS A 157 -31.60 0.46 5.66
N ILE A 158 -30.55 -0.33 5.84
CA ILE A 158 -29.66 -0.73 4.75
C ILE A 158 -30.44 -1.46 3.65
N GLN A 159 -31.33 -2.40 4.02
CA GLN A 159 -32.18 -3.09 3.07
C GLN A 159 -33.08 -2.12 2.28
N SER A 160 -33.69 -1.14 2.96
CA SER A 160 -34.50 -0.10 2.32
C SER A 160 -33.67 0.78 1.39
N ASP A 161 -32.44 1.15 1.79
CA ASP A 161 -31.53 1.95 0.99
C ASP A 161 -31.06 1.18 -0.26
N LEU A 162 -30.86 -0.14 -0.15
CA LEU A 162 -30.57 -1.03 -1.28
C LEU A 162 -31.73 -1.13 -2.26
N GLU A 163 -32.95 -1.28 -1.77
CA GLU A 163 -34.15 -1.32 -2.59
C GLU A 163 -34.35 -0.01 -3.35
N SER A 164 -34.24 1.12 -2.65
CA SER A 164 -34.33 2.46 -3.25
C SER A 164 -33.22 2.69 -4.29
N GLY A 165 -31.97 2.31 -3.97
CA GLY A 165 -30.84 2.42 -4.88
C GLY A 165 -31.03 1.60 -6.16
N LEU A 166 -31.54 0.37 -6.04
CA LEU A 166 -31.88 -0.45 -7.21
C LEU A 166 -32.98 0.18 -8.07
N GLN A 167 -34.04 0.70 -7.45
CA GLN A 167 -35.11 1.38 -8.19
C GLN A 167 -34.58 2.58 -8.96
N ILE A 168 -33.67 3.36 -8.37
CA ILE A 168 -33.00 4.48 -9.04
C ILE A 168 -32.21 3.97 -10.25
N ILE A 169 -31.39 2.92 -10.08
CA ILE A 169 -30.57 2.35 -11.16
C ILE A 169 -31.45 1.80 -12.28
N ASP A 170 -32.54 1.13 -11.94
CA ASP A 170 -33.48 0.58 -12.92
C ASP A 170 -34.23 1.67 -13.68
N GLY A 171 -34.48 2.83 -13.06
CA GLY A 171 -35.04 4.02 -13.71
C GLY A 171 -34.08 4.75 -14.66
N LEU A 172 -32.78 4.44 -14.65
CA LEU A 172 -31.82 5.07 -15.55
C LEU A 172 -32.02 4.59 -17.00
N ALA A 173 -32.15 5.55 -17.92
CA ALA A 173 -32.05 5.28 -19.35
C ALA A 173 -30.57 5.10 -19.74
N THR A 174 -30.05 3.88 -19.59
CA THR A 174 -28.65 3.51 -19.89
C THR A 174 -28.57 2.04 -20.31
N ASP A 175 -27.63 1.74 -21.21
CA ASP A 175 -27.35 0.36 -21.65
C ASP A 175 -26.52 -0.41 -20.60
N PHE A 176 -25.85 0.31 -19.69
CA PHE A 176 -24.84 -0.21 -18.75
C PHE A 176 -25.41 -0.58 -17.37
N LYS A 177 -26.67 -1.03 -17.31
CA LYS A 177 -27.35 -1.24 -16.02
C LYS A 177 -26.66 -2.28 -15.14
N GLN A 178 -26.11 -3.34 -15.73
CA GLN A 178 -25.46 -4.41 -14.98
C GLN A 178 -24.18 -3.91 -14.32
N GLU A 179 -23.34 -3.19 -15.07
CA GLU A 179 -22.08 -2.62 -14.58
C GLU A 179 -22.33 -1.61 -13.44
N ILE A 180 -23.42 -0.85 -13.52
CA ILE A 180 -23.83 0.08 -12.46
C ILE A 180 -24.33 -0.67 -11.23
N LYS A 181 -25.11 -1.75 -11.41
CA LYS A 181 -25.56 -2.60 -10.30
C LYS A 181 -24.39 -3.29 -9.62
N ASP A 182 -23.43 -3.81 -10.38
CA ASP A 182 -22.21 -4.40 -9.85
C ASP A 182 -21.44 -3.39 -9.00
N LYS A 183 -21.28 -2.15 -9.51
CA LYS A 183 -20.62 -1.08 -8.76
C LYS A 183 -21.39 -0.72 -7.48
N PHE A 184 -22.71 -0.70 -7.55
CA PHE A 184 -23.58 -0.42 -6.41
C PHE A 184 -23.45 -1.49 -5.32
N PHE A 185 -23.51 -2.78 -5.66
CA PHE A 185 -23.34 -3.86 -4.67
C PHE A 185 -21.90 -3.99 -4.17
N GLU A 186 -20.91 -3.56 -4.96
CA GLU A 186 -19.54 -3.46 -4.52
C GLU A 186 -19.41 -2.46 -3.37
N THR A 187 -19.92 -1.23 -3.55
CA THR A 187 -19.69 -0.11 -2.63
C THR A 187 -20.82 0.16 -1.65
N LEU A 188 -22.00 -0.42 -1.85
CA LEU A 188 -23.26 -0.15 -1.15
C LEU A 188 -23.60 1.36 -1.13
N ASP A 189 -23.28 2.06 -2.21
CA ASP A 189 -23.38 3.52 -2.31
C ASP A 189 -23.90 3.91 -3.69
N ILE A 190 -25.11 4.46 -3.72
CA ILE A 190 -25.79 4.87 -4.94
C ILE A 190 -25.06 6.02 -5.65
N SER A 191 -24.40 6.90 -4.91
CA SER A 191 -23.71 8.06 -5.46
C SER A 191 -22.54 7.63 -6.34
N LYS A 192 -21.79 6.60 -5.89
CA LYS A 192 -20.69 6.01 -6.65
C LYS A 192 -21.19 5.27 -7.88
N ALA A 193 -22.31 4.57 -7.79
CA ALA A 193 -22.94 3.92 -8.93
C ALA A 193 -23.41 4.93 -9.99
N LEU A 194 -24.00 6.05 -9.57
CA LEU A 194 -24.41 7.14 -10.48
C LEU A 194 -23.22 7.84 -11.14
N ALA A 195 -22.12 8.04 -10.42
CA ALA A 195 -20.89 8.57 -10.98
C ALA A 195 -20.31 7.63 -12.05
N GLU A 196 -20.36 6.32 -11.83
CA GLU A 196 -19.91 5.33 -12.82
C GLU A 196 -20.81 5.33 -14.06
N ASN A 197 -22.13 5.47 -13.90
CA ASN A 197 -23.04 5.64 -15.04
C ASN A 197 -22.67 6.86 -15.90
N ALA A 198 -22.38 8.00 -15.27
CA ALA A 198 -21.96 9.21 -15.98
C ALA A 198 -20.66 8.96 -16.78
N ARG A 199 -19.67 8.32 -16.14
CA ARG A 199 -18.40 7.95 -16.77
C ARG A 199 -18.58 7.04 -17.99
N LEU A 200 -19.43 6.01 -17.87
CA LEU A 200 -19.70 5.05 -18.95
C LEU A 200 -20.47 5.70 -20.11
N LYS A 201 -21.42 6.59 -19.81
CA LYS A 201 -22.13 7.37 -20.83
C LYS A 201 -21.18 8.26 -21.63
N GLU A 202 -20.35 9.04 -20.94
CA GLU A 202 -19.35 9.88 -21.60
C GLU A 202 -18.39 9.06 -22.49
N LEU A 203 -17.98 7.89 -22.01
CA LEU A 203 -17.10 7.00 -22.77
C LEU A 203 -17.77 6.51 -24.06
N ARG A 204 -19.05 6.09 -23.99
CA ARG A 204 -19.82 5.64 -25.16
C ARG A 204 -20.06 6.77 -26.15
N GLU A 205 -20.33 7.98 -25.67
CA GLU A 205 -20.49 9.16 -26.52
C GLU A 205 -19.19 9.51 -27.25
N LYS A 206 -18.06 9.51 -26.54
CA LYS A 206 -16.73 9.72 -27.14
C LYS A 206 -16.40 8.66 -28.20
N GLN A 207 -16.69 7.38 -27.90
CA GLN A 207 -16.48 6.29 -28.86
C GLN A 207 -17.34 6.47 -30.12
N LYS A 208 -18.63 6.78 -29.98
CA LYS A 208 -19.53 7.04 -31.12
C LYS A 208 -19.08 8.26 -31.93
N ALA A 209 -18.63 9.33 -31.27
CA ALA A 209 -18.11 10.51 -31.96
C ALA A 209 -16.88 10.18 -32.82
N ILE A 210 -15.95 9.37 -32.29
CA ILE A 210 -14.77 8.91 -33.02
C ILE A 210 -15.17 8.02 -34.20
N GLU A 211 -16.13 7.10 -34.01
CA GLU A 211 -16.60 6.21 -35.07
C GLU A 211 -17.27 6.98 -36.21
N ILE A 212 -18.14 7.95 -35.89
CA ILE A 212 -18.75 8.84 -36.88
C ILE A 212 -17.70 9.67 -37.62
N GLN A 213 -16.67 10.16 -36.92
CA GLN A 213 -15.58 10.89 -37.57
C GLN A 213 -14.79 10.01 -38.53
N LYS A 214 -14.44 8.78 -38.12
CA LYS A 214 -13.76 7.81 -38.98
C LYS A 214 -14.61 7.44 -40.20
N GLU A 215 -15.90 7.19 -40.01
CA GLU A 215 -16.78 6.84 -41.13
C GLU A 215 -16.93 8.00 -42.13
N LYS A 216 -17.04 9.24 -41.65
CA LYS A 216 -17.04 10.43 -42.49
C LYS A 216 -15.74 10.57 -43.29
N GLN A 217 -14.59 10.37 -42.65
CA GLN A 217 -13.29 10.40 -43.32
C GLN A 217 -13.17 9.31 -44.39
N VAL A 218 -13.62 8.09 -44.11
CA VAL A 218 -13.62 6.99 -45.09
C VAL A 218 -14.56 7.31 -46.26
N ARG A 219 -15.78 7.82 -46.01
CA ARG A 219 -16.70 8.22 -47.08
C ARG A 219 -16.10 9.32 -47.95
N GLN A 220 -15.54 10.37 -47.34
CA GLN A 220 -14.89 11.47 -48.06
C GLN A 220 -13.75 10.96 -48.94
N PHE A 221 -12.87 10.11 -48.39
CA PHE A 221 -11.79 9.50 -49.16
C PHE A 221 -12.28 8.66 -50.34
N LEU A 222 -13.37 7.89 -50.16
CA LEU A 222 -13.97 7.10 -51.24
C LEU A 222 -14.60 7.98 -52.31
N THR A 223 -15.33 9.05 -51.95
CA THR A 223 -15.89 10.01 -52.93
C THR A 223 -14.79 10.72 -53.70
N GLU A 224 -13.76 11.24 -53.03
CA GLU A 224 -12.61 11.90 -53.67
C GLU A 224 -11.90 10.95 -54.65
N LYS A 225 -11.71 9.68 -54.28
CA LYS A 225 -11.08 8.68 -55.15
C LYS A 225 -11.94 8.32 -56.36
N THR A 226 -13.27 8.37 -56.22
CA THR A 226 -14.21 8.07 -57.32
C THR A 226 -14.31 9.25 -58.28
N GLU A 227 -14.37 10.48 -57.75
CA GLU A 227 -14.32 11.72 -58.53
C GLU A 227 -13.00 11.88 -59.28
N GLN A 228 -11.86 11.51 -58.66
CA GLN A 228 -10.56 11.50 -59.34
C GLN A 228 -10.53 10.50 -60.49
N LYS A 229 -11.12 9.30 -60.33
CA LYS A 229 -11.23 8.31 -61.42
C LYS A 229 -12.12 8.81 -62.56
N GLN A 230 -13.30 9.36 -62.24
CA GLN A 230 -14.19 9.93 -63.26
C GLN A 230 -13.55 11.11 -64.00
N ASN A 231 -12.85 12.00 -63.28
CA ASN A 231 -12.12 13.10 -63.92
C ASN A 231 -10.93 12.63 -64.77
N GLN A 232 -10.30 11.49 -64.43
CA GLN A 232 -9.27 10.87 -65.27
C GLN A 232 -9.88 10.21 -66.53
N GLU A 233 -11.03 9.55 -66.41
CA GLU A 233 -11.76 8.93 -67.53
C GLU A 233 -12.33 10.00 -68.50
N ILE A 234 -12.91 11.10 -67.99
CA ILE A 234 -13.38 12.22 -68.81
C ILE A 234 -12.21 12.89 -69.55
N LYS A 235 -11.05 13.04 -68.90
CA LYS A 235 -9.84 13.54 -69.56
C LYS A 235 -9.33 12.57 -70.64
N ALA A 236 -9.42 11.26 -70.42
CA ALA A 236 -9.04 10.26 -71.42
C ALA A 236 -9.97 10.28 -72.65
N GLU A 237 -11.29 10.37 -72.45
CA GLU A 237 -12.28 10.47 -73.54
C GLU A 237 -12.17 11.78 -74.32
N GLN A 238 -11.88 12.91 -73.66
CA GLN A 238 -11.63 14.19 -74.35
C GLN A 238 -10.37 14.13 -75.22
N THR A 239 -9.33 13.42 -74.77
CA THR A 239 -8.09 13.23 -75.55
C THR A 239 -8.29 12.29 -76.75
N GLU A 240 -9.20 11.31 -76.66
CA GLU A 240 -9.58 10.42 -77.77
C GLU A 240 -10.53 11.09 -78.78
N THR A 241 -11.37 12.01 -78.33
CA THR A 241 -12.32 12.76 -79.19
C THR A 241 -11.60 13.86 -79.99
N GLU A 242 -10.59 14.51 -79.40
CA GLU A 242 -9.74 15.50 -80.07
C GLU A 242 -8.86 14.91 -81.19
N GLN A 243 -8.57 13.59 -81.17
CA GLN A 243 -7.84 12.93 -82.26
C GLN A 243 -8.72 12.58 -83.49
N LYS A 244 -10.06 12.65 -83.39
CA LYS A 244 -10.98 12.30 -84.50
C LYS A 244 -11.62 13.49 -85.23
N GLN A 245 -11.41 14.73 -84.78
CA GLN A 245 -11.96 15.93 -85.43
C GLN A 245 -10.90 17.01 -85.63
N GLN A 246 -9.94 16.79 -86.54
CA GLN A 246 -9.18 17.86 -87.21
C GLN A 246 -8.49 17.35 -88.50
N LYS A 247 -9.26 17.28 -89.59
CA LYS A 247 -8.78 17.62 -90.94
C LYS A 247 -9.85 18.50 -91.59
N THR A 248 -9.39 19.50 -92.34
CA THR A 248 -10.12 20.62 -92.97
C THR A 248 -10.45 21.73 -91.95
N GLY A 249 -10.04 22.99 -92.07
CA GLY A 249 -9.24 23.71 -93.05
C GLY A 249 -9.38 25.22 -92.76
N GLN A 250 -8.32 25.80 -92.20
CA GLN A 250 -7.81 27.19 -92.29
C GLN A 250 -8.72 28.45 -92.22
N ASN A 251 -8.31 29.30 -91.26
CA ASN A 251 -8.11 30.77 -91.32
C ASN A 251 -9.31 31.73 -91.37
N VAL A 252 -9.48 32.52 -90.29
CA VAL A 252 -9.31 33.99 -90.30
C VAL A 252 -8.71 34.42 -88.95
N ILE A 253 -7.71 35.29 -89.00
CA ILE A 253 -6.75 35.63 -87.95
C ILE A 253 -6.94 37.10 -87.52
N GLN A 254 -6.75 37.35 -86.21
CA GLN A 254 -6.50 38.63 -85.49
C GLN A 254 -7.74 39.50 -85.15
N LYS A 255 -7.85 40.11 -83.95
CA LYS A 255 -6.96 40.23 -82.76
C LYS A 255 -7.75 40.85 -81.60
N GLN A 256 -7.44 40.44 -80.36
CA GLN A 256 -7.26 41.23 -79.11
C GLN A 256 -7.66 40.36 -77.89
N LYS A 257 -7.07 40.40 -76.69
CA LYS A 257 -5.74 40.67 -76.11
C LYS A 257 -5.96 40.51 -74.60
N GLN A 258 -5.22 39.62 -73.91
CA GLN A 258 -4.95 39.54 -72.44
C GLN A 258 -4.49 38.10 -72.15
N GLU A 259 -3.50 37.76 -71.34
CA GLU A 259 -2.37 38.41 -70.68
C GLU A 259 -1.53 37.22 -70.16
N ILE A 260 -0.27 37.09 -70.62
CA ILE A 260 0.67 36.07 -70.14
C ILE A 260 1.46 36.72 -69.02
N ASN A 261 1.36 36.18 -67.80
CA ASN A 261 2.27 36.53 -66.71
C ASN A 261 2.62 35.30 -65.87
N GLY A 262 3.93 34.96 -65.87
CA GLY A 262 4.60 34.42 -64.69
C GLY A 262 4.99 32.94 -64.66
N LEU A 263 5.61 32.37 -65.70
CA LEU A 263 6.40 31.14 -65.51
C LEU A 263 7.68 31.48 -64.73
N GLN A 264 7.70 31.16 -63.44
CA GLN A 264 8.87 31.34 -62.57
C GLN A 264 9.72 30.06 -62.57
N ARG A 265 11.03 30.21 -62.74
CA ARG A 265 12.00 29.11 -62.59
C ARG A 265 12.48 29.07 -61.13
N LEU A 266 12.20 27.96 -60.46
CA LEU A 266 12.66 27.70 -59.09
C LEU A 266 13.76 26.63 -59.11
N ASP A 267 14.98 27.00 -58.69
CA ASP A 267 16.06 26.03 -58.50
C ASP A 267 16.04 25.56 -57.03
N LEU A 268 15.62 24.31 -56.80
CA LEU A 268 15.42 23.73 -55.47
C LEU A 268 16.44 22.60 -55.22
N SER A 269 17.18 22.69 -54.12
CA SER A 269 18.07 21.61 -53.64
C SER A 269 17.52 21.03 -52.35
N VAL A 270 17.21 19.73 -52.37
CA VAL A 270 16.59 19.02 -51.25
C VAL A 270 17.35 17.73 -50.96
N TRP A 271 17.62 17.48 -49.68
CA TRP A 271 18.25 16.24 -49.22
C TRP A 271 17.17 15.20 -48.97
N VAL A 272 17.14 14.18 -49.82
CA VAL A 272 16.10 13.16 -49.82
C VAL A 272 16.70 11.76 -49.79
N THR A 273 15.97 10.83 -49.18
CA THR A 273 16.28 9.39 -49.29
C THR A 273 15.88 8.86 -50.68
N PRO A 274 16.42 7.71 -51.12
CA PRO A 274 16.10 7.16 -52.45
C PRO A 274 14.61 6.93 -52.69
N HIS A 275 13.87 6.51 -51.65
CA HIS A 275 12.43 6.31 -51.72
C HIS A 275 11.67 7.64 -51.87
N GLN A 276 12.06 8.67 -51.12
CA GLN A 276 11.46 10.01 -51.23
C GLN A 276 11.79 10.68 -52.56
N MET A 277 12.97 10.43 -53.13
CA MET A 277 13.33 10.91 -54.46
C MET A 277 12.40 10.34 -55.54
N TRP A 278 12.04 9.06 -55.42
CA TRP A 278 11.10 8.42 -56.35
C TRP A 278 9.69 9.01 -56.23
N LEU A 279 9.18 9.18 -55.01
CA LEU A 279 7.88 9.81 -54.75
C LEU A 279 7.84 11.26 -55.26
N LEU A 280 8.91 12.03 -55.06
CA LEU A 280 8.98 13.41 -55.55
C LEU A 280 8.99 13.47 -57.09
N ARG A 281 9.70 12.55 -57.75
CA ARG A 281 9.71 12.44 -59.21
C ARG A 281 8.33 12.10 -59.75
N GLU A 282 7.66 11.12 -59.14
CA GLU A 282 6.31 10.72 -59.52
C GLU A 282 5.34 11.90 -59.38
N PHE A 283 5.40 12.62 -58.25
CA PHE A 283 4.58 13.80 -58.01
C PHE A 283 4.80 14.91 -59.06
N LEU A 284 6.05 15.24 -59.37
CA LEU A 284 6.37 16.28 -60.36
C LEU A 284 5.90 15.90 -61.76
N SER A 285 6.03 14.62 -62.14
CA SER A 285 5.58 14.11 -63.43
C SER A 285 4.05 14.10 -63.54
N GLN A 286 3.33 13.71 -62.47
CA GLN A 286 1.86 13.69 -62.47
C GLN A 286 1.24 15.09 -62.57
N ASN A 287 1.97 16.12 -62.14
CA ASN A 287 1.50 17.51 -62.16
C ASN A 287 2.03 18.31 -63.37
N ASN A 288 2.59 17.65 -64.39
CA ASN A 288 3.17 18.28 -65.58
C ASN A 288 4.25 19.34 -65.28
N ILE A 289 4.94 19.22 -64.13
CA ILE A 289 5.99 20.15 -63.75
C ILE A 289 7.29 19.72 -64.43
N THR A 290 7.86 20.62 -65.24
CA THR A 290 9.11 20.34 -65.95
C THR A 290 10.28 20.40 -64.98
N PHE A 291 10.93 19.26 -64.72
CA PHE A 291 12.10 19.19 -63.84
C PHE A 291 13.34 18.72 -64.62
N LYS A 292 14.53 19.23 -64.25
CA LYS A 292 15.82 18.74 -64.73
C LYS A 292 16.71 18.42 -63.53
N PRO A 293 17.34 17.23 -63.48
CA PRO A 293 18.29 16.93 -62.42
C PRO A 293 19.52 17.84 -62.57
N VAL A 294 19.87 18.56 -61.52
CA VAL A 294 21.10 19.37 -61.48
C VAL A 294 22.25 18.42 -61.11
N ARG A 295 23.28 18.30 -61.96
CA ARG A 295 24.48 17.52 -61.65
C ARG A 295 25.24 18.19 -60.49
N LYS A 296 25.60 17.40 -59.47
CA LYS A 296 26.52 17.86 -58.41
C LYS A 296 27.85 18.28 -59.07
N VAL A 297 28.23 19.53 -58.90
CA VAL A 297 29.63 19.96 -59.05
C VAL A 297 30.29 19.63 -57.71
N GLU A 298 31.40 18.91 -57.75
CA GLU A 298 32.22 18.55 -56.57
C GLU A 298 32.72 19.78 -55.82
#